data_AF-A0A5B0MSC7-F1
#
_entry.id   AF-A0A5B0MSC7-F1
#
_cell.length_a   1.000
_cell.length_b   1.000
_cell.length_c   1.000
_cell.angle_alpha   90.00
_cell.angle_beta   90.00
_cell.angle_gamma   90.00
#
_symmetry.space_group_name_H-M   'P 1'
#
loop_
_entity.id
_entity.type
_entity.pdbx_description
1 polymer ?
#
loop_
_entity_poly.entity_id
_entity_poly.type
_entity_poly.pdbx_seq_one_letter_code
_entity_poly.pdbx_strand_id
1 'polypeptide(L)'
;MDMDYKYFLARQTEKGTAYLCVLCMGKTTANQRQNCCNDRHQILVQAEKDRVDCIASWRAENQASGELASVVDEGITQLDVVVSQS
;
A
#
# COMPACT_ATOMS: atom_id res chain seq x y z
N MET A 1 -0.13 18.05 5.33
CA MET A 1 -0.14 16.58 5.27
C MET A 1 0.25 16.20 3.87
N ASP A 2 1.31 15.42 3.72
CA ASP A 2 1.55 14.74 2.46
C ASP A 2 0.41 13.76 2.24
N MET A 3 -0.29 13.87 1.11
CA MET A 3 -1.47 13.06 0.84
C MET A 3 -0.97 11.81 0.14
N ASP A 4 -0.87 10.70 0.90
CA ASP A 4 -0.34 9.40 0.48
C ASP A 4 -1.25 8.68 -0.56
N TYR A 5 -1.58 9.38 -1.65
CA TYR A 5 -2.43 8.90 -2.74
C TYR A 5 -1.83 7.73 -3.52
N LYS A 6 -0.53 7.48 -3.36
CA LYS A 6 0.17 6.32 -3.93
C LYS A 6 -0.45 4.97 -3.52
N TYR A 7 -1.22 4.93 -2.42
CA TYR A 7 -1.93 3.74 -1.96
C TYR A 7 -3.33 3.58 -2.57
N PHE A 8 -3.69 4.35 -3.60
CA PHE A 8 -5.00 4.28 -4.22
C PHE A 8 -4.90 3.93 -5.70
N LEU A 9 -5.62 2.88 -6.10
CA LEU A 9 -5.78 2.49 -7.49
C LEU A 9 -7.08 3.07 -8.03
N ALA A 10 -7.00 3.85 -9.11
CA ALA A 10 -8.19 4.37 -9.78
C ALA A 10 -8.94 3.24 -10.48
N ARG A 11 -10.26 3.20 -10.30
CA ARG A 11 -11.19 2.27 -10.94
C ARG A 11 -12.32 3.09 -11.56
N GLN A 12 -12.43 3.05 -12.87
CA GLN A 12 -13.56 3.69 -13.55
C GLN A 12 -14.83 2.87 -13.30
N THR A 13 -15.91 3.58 -13.00
CA THR A 13 -17.25 3.02 -12.82
C THR A 13 -18.24 3.82 -13.68
N GLU A 14 -19.43 3.28 -13.91
CA GLU A 14 -20.50 3.98 -14.62
C GLU A 14 -20.88 5.33 -13.98
N LYS A 15 -20.60 5.50 -12.68
CA LYS A 15 -20.93 6.70 -11.89
C LYS A 15 -19.74 7.66 -11.71
N GLY A 16 -18.61 7.38 -12.37
CA GLY A 16 -17.37 8.15 -12.26
C GLY A 16 -16.20 7.35 -11.70
N THR A 17 -15.12 8.03 -11.33
CA THR A 17 -13.92 7.39 -10.81
C THR A 17 -14.07 7.03 -9.32
N ALA A 18 -13.87 5.76 -9.01
CA ALA A 18 -13.70 5.28 -7.65
C ALA A 18 -12.23 4.92 -7.40
N TYR A 19 -11.82 4.87 -6.15
CA TYR A 19 -10.44 4.63 -5.76
C TYR A 19 -10.38 3.50 -4.75
N LEU A 20 -9.61 2.46 -5.07
CA LEU A 20 -9.39 1.32 -4.21
C LEU A 20 -8.13 1.55 -3.36
N CYS A 21 -8.29 1.62 -2.05
CA CYS A 21 -7.18 1.83 -1.14
C CYS A 21 -6.52 0.48 -0.78
N VAL A 22 -5.28 0.27 -1.21
CA VAL A 22 -4.60 -1.02 -1.07
C VAL A 22 -4.19 -1.32 0.37
N LEU A 23 -3.85 -0.29 1.16
CA LEU A 23 -3.59 -0.46 2.60
C LEU A 23 -4.86 -0.81 3.38
N CYS A 24 -6.00 -0.28 2.95
CA CYS A 24 -7.26 -0.47 3.65
C CYS A 24 -7.99 -1.77 3.22
N MET A 25 -7.26 -2.82 2.83
CA MET A 25 -7.81 -4.09 2.34
C MET A 25 -8.75 -3.92 1.13
N GLY A 26 -8.37 -3.05 0.20
CA GLY A 26 -9.16 -2.83 -1.02
C GLY A 26 -10.46 -2.04 -0.82
N LYS A 27 -10.64 -1.36 0.33
CA LYS A 27 -11.80 -0.48 0.54
C LYS A 27 -11.86 0.58 -0.56
N THR A 28 -13.02 0.69 -1.19
CA THR A 28 -13.27 1.65 -2.27
C THR A 28 -13.79 2.97 -1.69
N THR A 29 -13.29 4.09 -2.21
CA THR A 29 -13.75 5.45 -1.86
C THR A 29 -13.90 6.30 -3.13
N ALA A 30 -14.85 7.21 -3.15
CA ALA A 30 -14.93 8.27 -4.17
C ALA A 30 -14.06 9.49 -3.81
N ASN A 31 -13.60 9.57 -2.55
CA ASN A 31 -12.86 10.72 -2.02
C ASN A 31 -11.59 10.24 -1.29
N GLN A 32 -10.47 10.29 -2.01
CA GLN A 32 -9.14 9.92 -1.46
C GLN A 32 -8.76 10.84 -0.31
N ARG A 33 -9.02 12.15 -0.44
CA ARG A 33 -8.68 13.15 0.58
C ARG A 33 -9.31 12.82 1.93
N GLN A 34 -10.61 12.52 1.93
CA GLN A 34 -11.31 12.13 3.15
C GLN A 34 -10.76 10.82 3.73
N ASN A 35 -10.45 9.83 2.88
CA ASN A 35 -9.88 8.57 3.34
C ASN A 35 -8.47 8.76 3.95
N CYS A 36 -7.64 9.67 3.40
CA CYS A 36 -6.33 10.00 3.95
C CYS A 36 -6.40 10.66 5.34
N CYS A 37 -7.51 11.31 5.66
CA CYS A 37 -7.75 11.88 6.98
C CYS A 37 -8.30 10.87 8.00
N ASN A 38 -8.54 9.63 7.61
CA ASN A 38 -9.02 8.60 8.54
C ASN A 38 -7.86 8.03 9.37
N ASP A 39 -7.98 8.04 10.69
CA ASP A 39 -6.95 7.54 11.62
C ASP A 39 -6.48 6.13 11.28
N ARG A 40 -7.40 5.23 10.91
CA ARG A 40 -7.06 3.86 10.51
C ARG A 40 -6.16 3.85 9.29
N HIS A 41 -6.41 4.71 8.30
CA HIS A 41 -5.55 4.80 7.13
C HIS A 41 -4.17 5.34 7.51
N GLN A 42 -4.10 6.37 8.36
CA GLN A 42 -2.84 6.94 8.81
C GLN A 42 -1.97 5.95 9.59
N ILE A 43 -2.59 5.14 10.46
CA ILE A 43 -1.91 4.05 11.18
C ILE A 43 -1.31 3.04 10.19
N LEU A 44 -2.08 2.64 9.17
CA LEU A 44 -1.61 1.68 8.16
C LEU A 44 -0.50 2.27 7.28
N VAL A 45 -0.58 3.56 6.96
CA VAL A 45 0.48 4.28 6.25
C VAL A 45 1.78 4.29 7.06
N GLN A 46 1.70 4.53 8.37
CA GLN A 46 2.88 4.52 9.23
C GLN A 46 3.47 3.11 9.31
N ALA A 47 2.64 2.09 9.53
CA ALA A 47 3.10 0.69 9.56
C ALA A 47 3.80 0.28 8.26
N GLU A 48 3.31 0.73 7.09
CA GLU A 48 3.96 0.45 5.81
C GLU A 48 5.30 1.19 5.66
N LYS A 49 5.38 2.46 6.13
CA LYS A 49 6.66 3.20 6.14
C LYS A 49 7.70 2.49 7.01
N ASP A 50 7.31 2.10 8.22
CA ASP A 50 8.18 1.39 9.16
C ASP A 50 8.64 0.04 8.57
N ARG A 51 7.74 -0.69 7.89
CA ARG A 51 8.07 -1.95 7.19
C ARG A 51 9.10 -1.74 6.08
N VAL A 52 8.90 -0.73 5.23
CA VAL A 52 9.84 -0.39 4.15
C VAL A 52 11.21 0.00 4.71
N ASP A 53 11.26 0.78 5.78
CA ASP A 53 12.51 1.19 6.43
C ASP A 53 13.25 -0.01 7.05
N CYS A 54 12.52 -0.96 7.66
CA CYS A 54 13.09 -2.20 8.16
C CYS A 54 13.71 -3.04 7.04
N ILE A 55 13.02 -3.18 5.90
CA ILE A 55 13.52 -3.91 4.74
C ILE A 55 14.76 -3.22 4.15
N ALA A 56 14.74 -1.89 4.05
CA ALA A 56 15.88 -1.13 3.55
C ALA A 56 17.11 -1.31 4.46
N SER A 57 16.92 -1.26 5.78
CA SER A 57 17.98 -1.49 6.77
C SER A 57 18.53 -2.91 6.68
N TRP A 58 17.67 -3.92 6.64
CA TRP A 58 18.08 -5.32 6.46
C TRP A 58 18.87 -5.51 5.17
N ARG A 59 18.42 -4.93 4.05
CA ARG A 59 19.14 -5.01 2.76
C ARG A 59 20.53 -4.37 2.86
N ALA A 60 20.65 -3.22 3.52
CA ALA A 60 21.94 -2.55 3.69
C ALA A 60 22.93 -3.39 4.52
N GLU A 61 22.46 -4.00 5.62
CA GLU A 61 23.27 -4.89 6.47
C GLU A 61 23.72 -6.15 5.73
N ASN A 62 22.81 -6.81 5.00
CA ASN A 62 23.11 -8.06 4.30
C ASN A 62 23.93 -7.83 3.02
N GLN A 63 23.78 -6.68 2.37
CA GLN A 63 24.67 -6.26 1.29
C GLN A 63 26.09 -5.99 1.79
N ALA A 64 26.26 -5.44 3.00
CA ALA A 64 27.56 -5.28 3.64
C ALA A 64 28.20 -6.62 4.06
N SER A 65 27.39 -7.64 4.36
CA SER A 65 27.83 -9.00 4.74
C SER A 65 28.20 -9.90 3.54
N GLY A 66 27.79 -9.54 2.32
CA GLY A 66 27.99 -10.37 1.12
C GLY A 66 27.02 -11.56 0.98
N GLU A 67 26.11 -11.73 1.94
CA GLU A 67 25.04 -12.74 1.96
C GLU A 67 23.72 -12.12 1.46
N LEU A 68 23.61 -11.84 0.16
CA LEU A 68 22.33 -11.38 -0.39
C LEU A 68 21.41 -12.59 -0.62
N ALA A 69 20.76 -13.07 0.44
CA ALA A 69 19.62 -13.95 0.32
C ALA A 69 18.51 -13.21 -0.45
N SER A 70 17.97 -13.85 -1.49
CA SER A 70 16.90 -13.32 -2.33
C SER A 70 15.61 -13.14 -1.53
N VAL A 71 15.50 -12.05 -0.76
CA VAL A 71 14.26 -11.66 -0.09
C VAL A 71 13.35 -11.02 -1.13
N VAL A 72 12.34 -11.78 -1.55
CA VAL A 72 11.20 -11.26 -2.30
C VAL A 72 10.38 -10.42 -1.32
N ASP A 73 10.44 -9.11 -1.47
CA ASP A 73 9.47 -8.23 -0.83
C ASP A 73 8.15 -8.39 -1.58
N GLU A 74 7.26 -9.20 -1.03
CA GLU A 74 5.94 -9.42 -1.62
C GLU A 74 5.05 -8.17 -1.53
N GLY A 75 5.42 -7.17 -0.71
CA GLY A 75 4.82 -5.85 -0.66
C GLY A 75 3.29 -5.82 -0.65
N ILE A 76 2.72 -4.70 -1.09
CA ILE A 76 1.27 -4.58 -1.37
C ILE A 76 0.91 -5.24 -2.73
N THR A 77 1.86 -5.94 -3.35
CA THR A 77 1.76 -6.54 -4.68
C THR A 77 0.88 -7.80 -4.69
N GLN A 78 0.49 -8.33 -3.53
CA GLN A 78 -0.34 -9.53 -3.39
C GLN A 78 -1.81 -9.24 -3.02
N LEU A 79 -2.31 -8.03 -3.26
CA LEU A 79 -3.76 -7.85 -3.43
C LEU A 79 -4.14 -8.52 -4.75
N ASP A 80 -4.30 -9.85 -4.70
CA ASP A 80 -5.11 -10.57 -5.66
C ASP A 80 -6.45 -9.85 -5.68
N VAL A 81 -6.65 -9.07 -6.74
CA VAL A 81 -7.90 -8.43 -7.06
C VAL A 81 -8.84 -9.58 -7.43
N VAL A 82 -9.36 -10.26 -6.41
CA VAL A 82 -10.49 -11.18 -6.52
C VAL A 82 -11.69 -10.29 -6.85
N VAL A 83 -11.81 -9.95 -8.13
CA VAL A 83 -13.06 -9.45 -8.70
C VAL A 83 -14.00 -10.64 -8.73
N SER A 84 -14.66 -10.92 -7.61
CA SER A 84 -15.91 -11.68 -7.67
C SER A 84 -16.90 -10.82 -8.45
N GLN A 85 -17.01 -11.08 -9.76
CA GLN A 85 -18.16 -10.65 -10.53
C GLN A 85 -19.31 -11.56 -10.12
N SER A 86 -20.28 -11.00 -9.41
CA SER A 86 -21.58 -11.63 -9.13
C SER A 86 -22.65 -10.57 -9.30
#